data_AF-A0A1V1WC30-F1
#
_entry.id   AF-A0A1V1WC30-F1
#
_cell.length_a   1.000
_cell.length_b   1.000
_cell.length_c   1.000
_cell.angle_alpha   90.00
_cell.angle_beta   90.00
_cell.angle_gamma   90.00
#
_symmetry.space_group_name_H-M   'P 1'
#
loop_
_entity.id
_entity.type
_entity.pdbx_description
1 polymer ?
#
loop_
_entity_poly.entity_id
_entity_poly.type
_entity_poly.pdbx_seq_one_letter_code
_entity_poly.pdbx_strand_id
1 'polypeptide(L)'
;MIKFSVVCLYFVVVAVHFWNVKCMTKDQEQEIIKAMKPLAEECASYCGLKDEDLKKYQGGDDMNPCFKKCMMQKLGLLDQEGKYDKATLHETMSQYEDKEKAQKIEDQIDSCFMANADNNGDDEEAIKKRVDVMFNCIKELKELRRHRRRGTRGGRRGKNGTEELQ
;
A
#
# COMPACT_ATOMS: atom_id res chain seq x y z
N MET A 1 45.57 5.13 -11.77
CA MET A 1 44.67 6.29 -11.57
C MET A 1 43.29 6.16 -12.25
N ILE A 2 43.00 5.07 -13.00
CA ILE A 2 41.75 4.92 -13.78
C ILE A 2 40.59 4.27 -12.96
N LYS A 3 40.88 3.63 -11.83
CA LYS A 3 39.89 2.85 -11.06
C LYS A 3 38.94 3.70 -10.20
N PHE A 4 39.35 4.90 -9.75
CA PHE A 4 38.50 5.77 -8.93
C PHE A 4 37.48 6.56 -9.76
N SER A 5 37.81 6.90 -11.02
CA SER A 5 36.92 7.66 -11.90
C SER A 5 35.67 6.88 -12.32
N VAL A 6 35.82 5.56 -12.56
CA VAL A 6 34.69 4.67 -12.93
C VAL A 6 33.76 4.43 -11.74
N VAL A 7 34.31 4.31 -10.53
CA VAL A 7 33.53 4.10 -9.30
C VAL A 7 32.68 5.34 -8.96
N CYS A 8 33.23 6.54 -9.16
CA CYS A 8 32.47 7.79 -8.97
C CYS A 8 31.32 7.94 -9.99
N LEU A 9 31.54 7.57 -11.26
CA LEU A 9 30.48 7.61 -12.28
C LEU A 9 29.36 6.62 -11.97
N TYR A 10 29.70 5.43 -11.47
CA TYR A 10 28.70 4.44 -11.06
C TYR A 10 27.84 4.95 -9.88
N PHE A 11 28.45 5.61 -8.89
CA PHE A 11 27.73 6.20 -7.76
C PHE A 11 26.80 7.34 -8.17
N VAL A 12 27.17 8.15 -9.16
CA VAL A 12 26.32 9.24 -9.70
C VAL A 12 25.11 8.66 -10.44
N VAL A 13 25.29 7.61 -11.24
CA VAL A 13 24.18 6.94 -11.94
C VAL A 13 23.20 6.34 -10.94
N VAL A 14 23.69 5.66 -9.89
CA VAL A 14 22.84 5.11 -8.83
C VAL A 14 22.11 6.23 -8.06
N ALA A 15 22.78 7.34 -7.75
CA ALA A 15 22.15 8.48 -7.07
C ALA A 15 21.02 9.12 -7.89
N VAL A 16 21.19 9.23 -9.22
CA VAL A 16 20.16 9.76 -10.13
C VAL A 16 18.96 8.81 -10.25
N HIS A 17 19.17 7.49 -10.20
CA HIS A 17 18.08 6.51 -10.17
C HIS A 17 17.24 6.57 -8.88
N PHE A 18 17.83 6.95 -7.74
CA PHE A 18 17.10 7.06 -6.47
C PHE A 18 16.24 8.34 -6.34
N TRP A 19 16.49 9.37 -7.16
CA TRP A 19 15.79 10.65 -7.04
C TRP A 19 14.43 10.72 -7.74
N ASN A 20 14.14 9.82 -8.69
CA ASN A 20 12.96 9.92 -9.55
C ASN A 20 11.67 9.29 -9.01
N VAL A 21 11.61 8.97 -7.71
CA VAL A 21 10.34 8.55 -7.11
C VAL A 21 9.51 9.80 -6.82
N LYS A 22 8.71 10.29 -7.79
CA LYS A 22 7.74 11.36 -7.47
C LYS A 22 6.83 10.85 -6.34
N CYS A 23 6.85 11.57 -5.22
CA CYS A 23 5.98 11.30 -4.09
C CYS A 23 4.52 11.45 -4.51
N MET A 24 3.67 10.50 -4.08
CA MET A 24 2.22 10.70 -4.04
C MET A 24 1.96 11.98 -3.24
N THR A 25 1.48 13.04 -3.90
CA THR A 25 1.28 14.36 -3.28
C THR A 25 0.07 14.35 -2.35
N LYS A 26 -0.04 15.34 -1.46
CA LYS A 26 -1.27 15.50 -0.64
C LYS A 26 -2.51 15.69 -1.52
N ASP A 27 -2.33 16.32 -2.68
CA ASP A 27 -3.40 16.57 -3.64
C ASP A 27 -3.89 15.25 -4.26
N GLN A 28 -2.96 14.35 -4.63
CA GLN A 28 -3.33 13.01 -5.09
C GLN A 28 -4.03 12.18 -4.00
N GLU A 29 -3.60 12.30 -2.74
CA GLU A 29 -4.28 11.63 -1.63
C GLU A 29 -5.72 12.12 -1.45
N GLN A 30 -5.97 13.42 -1.62
CA GLN A 30 -7.33 13.96 -1.56
C GLN A 30 -8.21 13.52 -2.73
N GLU A 31 -7.66 13.45 -3.95
CA GLU A 31 -8.40 12.96 -5.11
C GLU A 31 -8.77 11.47 -4.97
N ILE A 32 -7.85 10.65 -4.44
CA ILE A 32 -8.16 9.25 -4.12
C ILE A 32 -9.25 9.16 -3.04
N ILE A 33 -9.15 9.95 -1.97
CA ILE A 33 -10.18 9.97 -0.92
C ILE A 33 -11.55 10.41 -1.48
N LYS A 34 -11.58 11.41 -2.38
CA LYS A 34 -12.82 11.84 -3.04
C LYS A 34 -13.40 10.75 -3.94
N ALA A 35 -12.56 10.05 -4.70
CA ALA A 35 -12.98 8.94 -5.55
C ALA A 35 -13.51 7.75 -4.73
N MET A 36 -12.94 7.50 -3.54
CA MET A 36 -13.37 6.44 -2.64
C MET A 36 -14.62 6.78 -1.82
N LYS A 37 -14.91 8.07 -1.59
CA LYS A 37 -16.04 8.52 -0.79
C LYS A 37 -17.40 7.95 -1.22
N PRO A 38 -17.80 7.97 -2.51
CA PRO A 38 -19.08 7.38 -2.92
C PRO A 38 -19.13 5.86 -2.68
N LEU A 39 -18.01 5.16 -2.85
CA LEU A 39 -17.92 3.73 -2.55
C LEU A 39 -18.07 3.47 -1.04
N ALA A 40 -17.45 4.31 -0.22
CA ALA A 40 -17.58 4.24 1.23
C ALA A 40 -19.01 4.51 1.69
N GLU A 41 -19.70 5.49 1.12
CA GLU A 41 -21.12 5.76 1.44
C GLU A 41 -22.02 4.60 1.01
N GLU A 42 -21.78 4.03 -0.18
CA GLU A 42 -22.51 2.86 -0.65
C GLU A 42 -22.29 1.65 0.27
N CYS A 43 -21.04 1.35 0.62
CA CYS A 43 -20.70 0.23 1.50
C CYS A 43 -21.19 0.43 2.93
N ALA A 44 -21.19 1.66 3.43
CA ALA A 44 -21.75 1.98 4.74
C ALA A 44 -23.25 1.71 4.77
N SER A 45 -23.98 2.20 3.77
CA SER A 45 -25.41 1.95 3.61
C SER A 45 -25.72 0.46 3.49
N TYR A 46 -24.98 -0.26 2.64
CA TYR A 46 -25.13 -1.71 2.45
C TYR A 46 -24.94 -2.50 3.75
N CYS A 47 -23.97 -2.11 4.57
CA CYS A 47 -23.67 -2.76 5.84
C CYS A 47 -24.47 -2.20 7.03
N GLY A 48 -25.41 -1.27 6.80
CA GLY A 48 -26.22 -0.65 7.85
C GLY A 48 -25.42 0.23 8.84
N LEU A 49 -24.26 0.74 8.41
CA LEU A 49 -23.40 1.60 9.22
C LEU A 49 -23.87 3.05 9.15
N LYS A 50 -23.66 3.77 10.26
CA LYS A 50 -23.91 5.22 10.33
C LYS A 50 -22.60 5.99 10.14
N ASP A 51 -22.71 7.28 9.82
CA ASP A 51 -21.55 8.17 9.71
C ASP A 51 -20.67 8.16 10.97
N GLU A 52 -21.27 7.96 12.14
CA GLU A 52 -20.58 7.83 13.42
C GLU A 52 -19.67 6.60 13.49
N ASP A 53 -20.04 5.51 12.82
CA ASP A 53 -19.22 4.31 12.72
C ASP A 53 -18.07 4.50 11.74
N LEU A 54 -18.30 5.21 10.64
CA LEU A 54 -17.24 5.56 9.67
C LEU A 54 -16.18 6.47 10.29
N LYS A 55 -16.56 7.37 11.20
CA LYS A 55 -15.61 8.22 11.93
C LYS A 55 -14.62 7.40 12.77
N LYS A 56 -15.04 6.23 13.29
CA LYS A 56 -14.16 5.34 14.07
C LYS A 56 -13.06 4.71 13.20
N TYR A 57 -13.26 4.66 11.89
CA TYR A 57 -12.35 4.01 10.95
C TYR A 57 -11.23 4.91 10.42
N GLN A 58 -11.12 6.16 10.88
CA GLN A 58 -10.08 7.11 10.41
C GLN A 58 -8.63 6.63 10.68
N GLY A 59 -8.43 5.67 11.58
CA GLY A 59 -7.13 5.01 11.82
C GLY A 59 -6.89 3.73 11.02
N GLY A 60 -7.91 3.20 10.34
CA GLY A 60 -7.85 1.91 9.65
C GLY A 60 -7.86 0.69 10.58
N ASP A 61 -8.11 0.86 11.88
CA ASP A 61 -8.24 -0.23 12.84
C ASP A 61 -9.71 -0.49 13.16
N ASP A 62 -10.04 -1.76 13.42
CA ASP A 62 -11.38 -2.22 13.83
C ASP A 62 -12.53 -1.86 12.87
N MET A 63 -12.24 -1.82 11.57
CA MET A 63 -13.28 -1.70 10.54
C MET A 63 -14.24 -2.89 10.58
N ASN A 64 -15.53 -2.62 10.44
CA ASN A 64 -16.54 -3.66 10.35
C ASN A 64 -16.20 -4.62 9.18
N PRO A 65 -16.24 -5.96 9.39
CA PRO A 65 -15.89 -6.93 8.35
C PRO A 65 -16.72 -6.80 7.06
N CYS A 66 -18.02 -6.47 7.16
CA CYS A 66 -18.88 -6.21 6.02
C CYS A 66 -18.36 -5.01 5.21
N PHE A 67 -18.04 -3.91 5.90
CA PHE A 67 -17.56 -2.70 5.27
C PHE A 67 -16.20 -2.91 4.59
N LYS A 68 -15.29 -3.60 5.27
CA LYS A 68 -13.98 -3.95 4.73
C LYS A 68 -14.12 -4.82 3.47
N LYS A 69 -14.94 -5.88 3.52
CA LYS A 69 -15.23 -6.74 2.36
C LYS A 69 -15.80 -5.93 1.20
N CYS A 70 -16.84 -5.14 1.45
CA CYS A 70 -17.48 -4.31 0.43
C CYS A 70 -16.48 -3.34 -0.23
N MET A 71 -15.66 -2.64 0.57
CA MET A 71 -14.64 -1.74 0.05
C MET A 71 -13.61 -2.48 -0.81
N MET A 72 -13.04 -3.59 -0.33
CA MET A 72 -12.05 -4.35 -1.11
C MET A 72 -12.63 -4.86 -2.43
N GLN A 73 -13.91 -5.25 -2.44
CA GLN A 73 -14.60 -5.72 -3.65
C GLN A 73 -14.92 -4.58 -4.62
N LYS A 74 -15.41 -3.45 -4.11
CA LYS A 74 -15.73 -2.27 -4.93
C LYS A 74 -14.49 -1.60 -5.53
N LEU A 75 -13.36 -1.72 -4.85
CA LEU A 75 -12.05 -1.31 -5.37
C LEU A 75 -11.49 -2.33 -6.37
N GLY A 76 -12.16 -3.47 -6.57
CA GLY A 76 -11.72 -4.54 -7.45
C GLY A 76 -10.44 -5.22 -7.00
N LEU A 77 -10.12 -5.15 -5.71
CA LEU A 77 -8.97 -5.85 -5.14
C LEU A 77 -9.30 -7.31 -4.90
N LEU A 78 -10.54 -7.58 -4.50
CA LEU A 78 -11.02 -8.93 -4.26
C LEU A 78 -12.30 -9.17 -5.05
N ASP A 79 -12.49 -10.39 -5.54
CA ASP A 79 -13.76 -10.80 -6.11
C ASP A 79 -14.80 -11.17 -5.04
N GLN A 80 -15.95 -11.71 -5.46
CA GLN A 80 -17.03 -12.13 -4.55
C GLN A 80 -16.61 -13.27 -3.60
N GLU A 81 -15.64 -14.09 -4.02
CA GLU A 81 -15.08 -15.23 -3.30
C GLU A 81 -13.83 -14.84 -2.48
N GLY A 82 -13.50 -13.55 -2.43
CA GLY A 82 -12.32 -13.04 -1.73
C GLY A 82 -11.00 -13.45 -2.40
N LYS A 83 -11.00 -13.83 -3.67
CA LYS A 83 -9.79 -14.08 -4.45
C LYS A 83 -9.23 -12.76 -4.96
N TYR A 84 -7.92 -12.68 -5.01
CA TYR A 84 -7.21 -11.48 -5.42
C TYR A 84 -7.35 -11.24 -6.93
N ASP A 85 -7.88 -10.08 -7.30
CA ASP A 85 -7.98 -9.64 -8.69
C ASP A 85 -6.87 -8.65 -9.03
N LYS A 86 -5.76 -9.22 -9.49
CA LYS A 86 -4.57 -8.46 -9.91
C LYS A 86 -4.85 -7.58 -11.13
N ALA A 87 -5.73 -7.99 -12.04
CA ALA A 87 -5.99 -7.26 -13.28
C ALA A 87 -6.69 -5.92 -12.98
N THR A 88 -7.71 -5.96 -12.12
CA THR A 88 -8.46 -4.76 -11.74
C THR A 88 -7.62 -3.82 -10.85
N LEU A 89 -6.75 -4.36 -9.98
CA LEU A 89 -5.76 -3.52 -9.29
C LEU A 89 -4.85 -2.81 -10.30
N HIS A 90 -4.34 -3.52 -11.32
CA HIS A 90 -3.46 -2.93 -12.32
C HIS A 90 -4.10 -1.77 -13.09
N GLU A 91 -5.34 -1.98 -13.51
CA GLU A 91 -6.13 -0.95 -14.19
C GLU A 91 -6.36 0.26 -13.29
N THR A 92 -6.76 0.04 -12.04
CA THR A 92 -7.04 1.11 -11.07
C THR A 92 -5.76 1.90 -10.78
N MET A 93 -4.64 1.25 -10.48
CA MET A 93 -3.40 1.94 -10.13
C MET A 93 -2.81 2.73 -11.29
N SER A 94 -2.98 2.24 -12.52
CA SER A 94 -2.54 2.93 -13.74
C SER A 94 -3.28 4.25 -14.00
N GLN A 95 -4.46 4.47 -13.39
CA GLN A 95 -5.19 5.73 -13.49
C GLN A 95 -4.66 6.81 -12.53
N TYR A 96 -4.04 6.41 -11.42
CA TYR A 96 -3.65 7.35 -10.34
C TYR A 96 -2.14 7.56 -10.22
N GLU A 97 -1.32 6.67 -10.77
CA GLU A 97 0.14 6.67 -10.62
C GLU A 97 0.87 6.44 -11.95
N ASP A 98 2.13 6.89 -12.03
CA ASP A 98 2.99 6.56 -13.17
C ASP A 98 3.19 5.03 -13.25
N LYS A 99 3.25 4.46 -14.45
CA LYS A 99 3.35 3.00 -14.70
C LYS A 99 4.36 2.25 -13.82
N GLU A 100 5.57 2.81 -13.66
CA GLU A 100 6.62 2.21 -12.81
C GLU A 100 6.22 2.13 -11.33
N LYS A 101 5.51 3.15 -10.83
CA LYS A 101 5.05 3.18 -9.43
C LYS A 101 3.82 2.31 -9.22
N ALA A 102 2.90 2.31 -10.17
CA ALA A 102 1.74 1.43 -10.17
C ALA A 102 2.21 -0.04 -10.07
N GLN A 103 3.13 -0.44 -10.95
CA GLN A 103 3.70 -1.78 -10.95
C GLN A 103 4.39 -2.13 -9.63
N LYS A 104 5.18 -1.20 -9.06
CA LYS A 104 5.82 -1.43 -7.76
C LYS A 104 4.81 -1.59 -6.62
N ILE A 105 3.68 -0.90 -6.66
CA ILE A 105 2.62 -1.05 -5.66
C ILE A 105 1.94 -2.40 -5.81
N GLU A 106 1.60 -2.76 -7.04
CA GLU A 106 1.03 -4.07 -7.36
C GLU A 106 1.93 -5.20 -6.88
N ASP A 107 3.22 -5.17 -7.22
CA ASP A 107 4.16 -6.22 -6.82
C ASP A 107 4.25 -6.35 -5.29
N GLN A 108 4.17 -5.23 -4.57
CA GLN A 108 4.19 -5.24 -3.10
C GLN A 108 2.89 -5.79 -2.51
N ILE A 109 1.73 -5.42 -3.04
CA ILE A 109 0.43 -5.92 -2.59
C ILE A 109 0.30 -7.42 -2.93
N ASP A 110 0.66 -7.80 -4.16
CA ASP A 110 0.64 -9.18 -4.64
C ASP A 110 1.56 -10.08 -3.80
N SER A 111 2.81 -9.67 -3.60
CA SER A 111 3.75 -10.42 -2.77
C SER A 111 3.28 -10.53 -1.32
N CYS A 112 2.69 -9.48 -0.75
CA CYS A 112 2.17 -9.53 0.60
C CYS A 112 0.96 -10.47 0.71
N PHE A 113 0.01 -10.38 -0.22
CA PHE A 113 -1.18 -11.20 -0.21
C PHE A 113 -0.82 -12.67 -0.42
N MET A 114 -0.01 -13.01 -1.43
CA MET A 114 0.42 -14.38 -1.71
C MET A 114 1.21 -15.02 -0.55
N ALA A 115 1.96 -14.23 0.23
CA ALA A 115 2.70 -14.74 1.38
C ALA A 115 1.83 -15.03 2.61
N ASN A 116 0.65 -14.42 2.71
CA ASN A 116 -0.17 -14.42 3.93
C ASN A 116 -1.59 -14.99 3.74
N ALA A 117 -2.11 -15.03 2.51
CA ALA A 117 -3.47 -15.47 2.22
C ALA A 117 -3.56 -17.00 2.21
N ASP A 118 -4.51 -17.52 2.99
CA ASP A 118 -4.95 -18.91 2.86
C ASP A 118 -5.97 -19.02 1.72
N ASN A 119 -5.55 -19.64 0.62
CA ASN A 119 -6.39 -19.88 -0.55
C ASN A 119 -7.17 -21.19 -0.46
N ASN A 120 -7.10 -21.91 0.66
CA ASN A 120 -7.89 -23.11 0.87
C ASN A 120 -9.29 -22.73 1.38
N GLY A 121 -10.30 -23.43 0.88
CA GLY A 121 -11.69 -23.22 1.29
C GLY A 121 -12.35 -21.98 0.70
N ASP A 122 -13.66 -22.11 0.51
CA ASP A 122 -14.59 -21.11 -0.03
C ASP A 122 -15.68 -20.71 0.99
N ASP A 123 -15.54 -21.15 2.24
CA ASP A 123 -16.43 -20.75 3.33
C ASP A 123 -16.25 -19.27 3.72
N GLU A 124 -17.24 -18.74 4.44
CA GLU A 124 -17.28 -17.33 4.82
C GLU A 124 -16.08 -16.93 5.71
N GLU A 125 -15.52 -17.87 6.48
CA GLU A 125 -14.37 -17.62 7.34
C GLU A 125 -13.08 -17.47 6.52
N ALA A 126 -12.86 -18.33 5.54
CA ALA A 126 -11.75 -18.27 4.60
C ALA A 126 -11.79 -16.96 3.79
N ILE A 127 -12.98 -16.57 3.32
CA ILE A 127 -13.17 -15.29 2.61
C ILE A 127 -12.83 -14.11 3.53
N LYS A 128 -13.32 -14.11 4.77
CA LYS A 128 -13.03 -13.05 5.74
C LYS A 128 -11.53 -12.93 6.04
N LYS A 129 -10.83 -14.06 6.21
CA LYS A 129 -9.37 -14.08 6.39
C LYS A 129 -8.64 -13.45 5.21
N ARG A 130 -9.02 -13.79 3.97
CA ARG A 130 -8.43 -13.17 2.76
C ARG A 130 -8.67 -11.66 2.71
N VAL A 131 -9.88 -11.20 3.06
CA VAL A 131 -10.21 -9.76 3.17
C VAL A 131 -9.32 -9.06 4.20
N ASP A 132 -9.12 -9.66 5.38
CA ASP A 132 -8.26 -9.09 6.43
C ASP A 132 -6.80 -9.04 6.00
N VAL A 133 -6.28 -10.09 5.35
CA VAL A 133 -4.93 -10.12 4.78
C VAL A 133 -4.74 -8.99 3.77
N MET A 134 -5.65 -8.86 2.80
CA MET A 134 -5.56 -7.81 1.78
C MET A 134 -5.53 -6.41 2.40
N PHE A 135 -6.45 -6.16 3.33
CA PHE A 135 -6.53 -4.88 4.02
C PHE A 135 -5.24 -4.56 4.80
N ASN A 136 -4.68 -5.56 5.49
CA ASN A 136 -3.42 -5.40 6.22
C ASN A 136 -2.25 -5.11 5.28
N CYS A 137 -2.16 -5.79 4.14
CA CYS A 137 -1.14 -5.52 3.12
C CYS A 137 -1.16 -4.06 2.62
N ILE A 138 -2.36 -3.52 2.39
CA ILE A 138 -2.52 -2.11 1.97
C ILE A 138 -2.14 -1.15 3.10
N LYS A 139 -2.51 -1.47 4.34
CA LYS A 139 -2.14 -0.69 5.53
C LYS A 139 -0.61 -0.63 5.69
N GLU A 140 0.06 -1.78 5.61
CA GLU A 140 1.52 -1.87 5.69
C GLU A 140 2.21 -1.11 4.56
N LEU A 141 1.71 -1.20 3.33
CA LEU A 141 2.21 -0.40 2.20
C LEU A 141 2.14 1.10 2.51
N LYS A 142 1.02 1.58 3.07
CA LYS A 142 0.83 2.98 3.45
C LYS A 142 1.80 3.39 4.57
N GLU A 143 1.99 2.56 5.59
CA GLU A 143 2.94 2.84 6.68
C GLU A 143 4.39 2.81 6.22
N LEU A 144 4.80 1.84 5.39
CA LEU A 144 6.14 1.79 4.79
C LEU A 144 6.44 3.06 3.97
N ARG A 145 5.45 3.57 3.23
CA ARG A 145 5.56 4.85 2.53
C ARG A 145 5.67 6.03 3.49
N ARG A 146 4.89 6.06 4.58
CA ARG A 146 5.02 7.09 5.63
C ARG A 146 6.38 7.07 6.32
N HIS A 147 6.92 5.88 6.62
CA HIS A 147 8.25 5.73 7.21
C HIS A 147 9.35 6.18 6.26
N ARG A 148 9.26 5.83 4.97
CA ARG A 148 10.18 6.36 3.96
C ARG A 148 10.13 7.88 3.90
N ARG A 149 8.92 8.50 3.93
CA ARG A 149 8.73 9.96 3.98
C ARG A 149 9.40 10.61 5.21
N ARG A 150 9.31 10.00 6.40
CA ARG A 150 9.97 10.50 7.62
C ARG A 150 11.49 10.29 7.59
N GLY A 151 11.96 9.17 7.05
CA GLY A 151 13.38 8.87 6.88
C GLY A 151 14.09 9.80 5.89
N THR A 152 13.42 10.24 4.82
CA THR A 152 13.99 11.20 3.85
C THR A 152 14.04 12.66 4.33
N ARG A 153 13.33 13.01 5.41
CA ARG A 153 13.47 14.32 6.08
C ARG A 153 14.44 14.31 7.27
N GLY A 154 14.88 13.12 7.69
CA GLY A 154 15.92 12.94 8.70
C GLY A 154 17.30 12.98 8.06
N GLY A 155 17.84 14.18 7.86
CA GLY A 155 19.25 14.34 7.59
C GLY A 155 20.10 13.62 8.65
N ARG A 156 21.13 12.92 8.16
CA ARG A 156 22.44 12.79 8.81
C ARG A 156 22.38 12.57 10.34
N ARG A 157 22.23 11.32 10.78
CA ARG A 157 22.76 10.92 12.09
C ARG A 157 23.59 9.65 11.91
N GLY A 158 24.90 9.83 12.11
CA GLY A 158 25.95 8.89 11.76
C GLY A 158 25.76 7.51 12.37
N LYS A 159 26.02 6.50 11.56
CA LYS A 159 26.49 5.21 12.04
C LYS A 159 27.99 5.35 12.28
N ASN A 160 28.38 5.69 13.51
CA ASN A 160 29.65 5.23 14.03
C ASN A 160 29.33 3.99 14.85
N GLY A 161 29.47 2.83 14.22
CA GLY A 161 29.69 1.58 14.92
C GLY A 161 31.16 1.24 14.76
N THR A 162 31.91 1.34 15.85
CA THR A 162 33.12 0.55 16.07
C THR A 162 33.13 0.21 17.55
N GLU A 163 32.63 -0.99 17.84
CA GLU A 163 33.21 -1.84 18.89
C GLU A 163 34.70 -2.01 18.57
N GLU A 164 35.57 -1.70 19.52
CA GLU A 164 36.68 -2.59 19.90
C GLU A 164 36.95 -2.36 21.38
N LEU A 165 36.64 -3.40 22.16
CA LEU A 165 37.12 -3.60 23.52
C LEU A 165 38.23 -4.66 23.38
N GLN A 166 39.43 -4.30 23.85
CA GLN A 166 40.67 -5.08 23.99
C GLN A 166 41.62 -5.13 22.79
#